data_AF-A0A9D6URB0-F1
#
_entry.id   AF-A0A9D6URB0-F1
#
_cell.length_a   1.000
_cell.length_b   1.000
_cell.length_c   1.000
_cell.angle_alpha   90.00
_cell.angle_beta   90.00
_cell.angle_gamma   90.00
#
_symmetry.space_group_name_H-M   'P 1'
#
loop_
_entity.id
_entity.type
_entity.pdbx_description
1 polymer ?
#
loop_
_entity_poly.entity_id
_entity_poly.type
_entity_poly.pdbx_seq_one_letter_code
_entity_poly.pdbx_strand_id
1 'polypeptide(L)'
;IGLAVLSHWLLDALVHKPDLPLYPGSSTLAGLGLWNSVGGTLIVESLLFVAGVWLYATATRAMDRVGQFSFWSFVALAAVIYSAVASGGPPPPSAQAVAAAGLLSWLFPAWAWWFDRHREVRGDARGS
;
A
#
# COMPACT_ATOMS: atom_id res chain seq x y z
N ILE A 1 17.56 -1.92 -11.16
CA ILE A 1 17.22 -3.33 -10.82
C ILE A 1 17.99 -3.80 -9.59
N GLY A 2 19.33 -3.83 -9.59
CA GLY A 2 20.11 -4.31 -8.42
C GLY A 2 19.83 -3.61 -7.07
N LEU A 3 19.72 -2.28 -7.05
CA LEU A 3 19.38 -1.53 -5.83
C LEU A 3 17.98 -1.86 -5.30
N ALA A 4 17.02 -2.10 -6.19
CA ALA A 4 15.65 -2.44 -5.80
C ALA A 4 15.56 -3.83 -5.17
N VAL A 5 16.35 -4.79 -5.69
CA VAL A 5 16.43 -6.15 -5.12
C VAL A 5 17.06 -6.09 -3.72
N LEU A 6 18.14 -5.31 -3.55
CA LEU A 6 18.77 -5.15 -2.24
C LEU A 6 17.86 -4.45 -1.23
N SER A 7 17.21 -3.36 -1.63
CA SER A 7 16.27 -2.66 -0.74
C SER A 7 15.09 -3.54 -0.36
N HIS A 8 14.57 -4.32 -1.31
CA HIS A 8 13.48 -5.26 -1.05
C HIS A 8 13.90 -6.32 -0.03
N TRP A 9 15.03 -7.00 -0.24
CA TRP A 9 15.52 -8.01 0.70
C TRP A 9 15.75 -7.44 2.10
N LEU A 10 16.31 -6.22 2.21
CA LEU A 10 16.51 -5.56 3.51
C LEU A 10 15.18 -5.24 4.21
N LEU A 11 14.20 -4.71 3.48
CA LEU A 11 12.87 -4.45 4.03
C LEU A 11 12.18 -5.75 4.47
N ASP A 12 12.30 -6.80 3.67
CA ASP A 12 11.79 -8.12 4.02
C ASP A 12 12.44 -8.63 5.31
N ALA A 13 13.76 -8.49 5.46
CA ALA A 13 14.48 -8.88 6.66
C ALA A 13 14.04 -8.12 7.93
N LEU A 14 13.55 -6.88 7.83
CA LEU A 14 12.95 -6.18 8.97
C LEU A 14 11.58 -6.77 9.35
N VAL A 15 10.80 -7.16 8.34
CA VAL A 15 9.39 -7.51 8.50
C VAL A 15 9.19 -8.97 8.90
N HIS A 16 9.88 -9.87 8.19
CA HIS A 16 9.75 -11.30 8.33
C HIS A 16 10.26 -11.81 9.67
N LYS A 17 9.65 -12.89 10.15
CA LYS A 17 10.27 -13.77 11.15
C LYS A 17 11.56 -14.41 10.58
N PRO A 18 12.38 -15.11 11.37
CA PRO A 18 13.60 -15.77 10.85
C PRO A 18 13.33 -16.89 9.82
N ASP A 19 12.88 -16.53 8.62
CA ASP A 19 12.53 -17.42 7.51
C ASP A 19 13.14 -17.00 6.16
N LEU A 20 13.91 -15.90 6.11
CA LEU A 20 14.57 -15.43 4.89
C LEU A 20 16.01 -15.95 4.79
N PRO A 21 16.38 -16.75 3.77
CA PRO A 21 17.76 -17.16 3.57
C PRO A 21 18.64 -15.95 3.19
N LEU A 22 19.85 -15.87 3.79
CA LEU A 22 20.83 -14.80 3.50
C LEU A 22 21.27 -14.75 2.02
N TYR A 23 21.37 -15.92 1.40
CA TYR A 23 21.66 -16.10 -0.02
C TYR A 23 21.02 -17.43 -0.47
N PRO A 24 20.85 -17.66 -1.79
CA PRO A 24 20.25 -18.90 -2.28
C PRO A 24 20.97 -20.15 -1.74
N GLY A 25 20.26 -20.99 -1.00
CA GLY A 25 20.81 -22.20 -0.37
C GLY A 25 21.43 -22.02 1.03
N SER A 26 21.38 -20.81 1.60
CA SER A 26 21.84 -20.56 2.98
C SER A 26 21.01 -21.32 4.01
N SER A 27 21.67 -21.93 5.01
CA SER A 27 21.03 -22.48 6.21
C SER A 27 20.78 -21.42 7.28
N THR A 28 21.41 -20.26 7.19
CA THR A 28 21.17 -19.10 8.06
C THR A 28 19.98 -18.31 7.56
N LEU A 29 19.00 -18.12 8.46
CA LEU A 29 17.76 -17.40 8.22
C LEU A 29 17.79 -16.05 8.94
N ALA A 30 17.44 -14.98 8.23
CA ALA A 30 17.32 -13.61 8.73
C ALA A 30 15.85 -13.23 8.92
N GLY A 31 15.61 -12.24 9.79
CA GLY A 31 14.28 -11.73 10.10
C GLY A 31 14.24 -11.07 11.48
N LEU A 32 13.85 -9.81 11.57
CA LEU A 32 13.66 -9.09 12.86
C LEU A 32 12.25 -9.29 13.44
N GLY A 33 11.32 -9.82 12.66
CA GLY A 33 10.04 -10.32 13.14
C GLY A 33 9.00 -9.25 13.47
N LEU A 34 8.88 -8.17 12.68
CA LEU A 34 7.78 -7.20 12.84
C LEU A 34 6.42 -7.90 12.86
N TRP A 35 6.22 -8.92 12.01
CA TRP A 35 4.99 -9.73 11.96
C TRP A 35 4.66 -10.49 13.24
N ASN A 36 5.61 -10.67 14.17
CA ASN A 36 5.31 -11.22 15.48
C ASN A 36 4.53 -10.24 16.37
N SER A 37 4.46 -8.96 15.99
CA SER A 37 3.71 -7.92 16.67
C SER A 37 2.61 -7.37 15.78
N VAL A 38 1.36 -7.77 16.06
CA VAL A 38 0.17 -7.20 15.39
C VAL A 38 0.14 -5.69 15.56
N GLY A 39 0.32 -5.18 16.79
CA GLY A 39 0.32 -3.74 17.05
C GLY A 39 1.43 -3.00 16.32
N GLY A 40 2.65 -3.56 16.29
CA GLY A 40 3.78 -2.97 15.57
C GLY A 40 3.55 -2.90 14.07
N THR A 41 3.03 -3.99 13.49
CA THR A 41 2.68 -4.06 12.06
C THR A 41 1.61 -3.00 11.72
N LEU A 42 0.52 -2.94 12.49
CA LEU A 42 -0.55 -1.97 12.26
C LEU A 42 -0.07 -0.51 12.35
N ILE A 43 0.83 -0.19 13.30
CA ILE A 43 1.40 1.15 13.42
C ILE A 43 2.20 1.50 12.16
N VAL A 44 3.12 0.63 11.74
CA VAL A 44 3.99 0.89 10.58
C VAL A 44 3.16 1.02 9.30
N GLU A 45 2.24 0.09 9.04
CA GLU A 45 1.38 0.10 7.86
C GLU A 45 0.48 1.34 7.82
N SER A 46 -0.11 1.72 8.95
CA SER A 46 -0.95 2.92 9.05
C SER A 46 -0.14 4.20 8.85
N LEU A 47 1.08 4.28 9.39
CA LEU A 47 1.96 5.43 9.19
C LEU A 47 2.36 5.57 7.71
N LEU A 48 2.70 4.48 7.04
CA LEU A 48 3.01 4.48 5.61
C LEU A 48 1.80 4.91 4.77
N PHE A 49 0.61 4.41 5.09
CA PHE A 49 -0.62 4.81 4.43
C PHE A 49 -0.90 6.31 4.59
N VAL A 50 -0.86 6.81 5.83
CA VAL A 50 -1.07 8.24 6.13
C VAL A 50 -0.01 9.11 5.46
N ALA A 51 1.26 8.69 5.49
CA ALA A 51 2.35 9.40 4.83
C ALA A 51 2.13 9.48 3.31
N GLY A 52 1.71 8.38 2.68
CA GLY A 52 1.39 8.37 1.24
C GLY A 52 0.24 9.31 0.89
N VAL A 53 -0.86 9.27 1.66
CA VAL A 53 -2.00 10.19 1.49
C VAL A 53 -1.57 11.64 1.68
N TRP A 54 -0.78 11.92 2.72
CA TRP A 54 -0.28 13.26 3.03
C TRP A 54 0.63 13.80 1.93
N LEU A 55 1.61 13.00 1.48
CA LEU A 55 2.51 13.38 0.37
C LEU A 55 1.72 13.68 -0.90
N TYR A 56 0.79 12.80 -1.29
CA TYR A 56 0.00 13.00 -2.51
C TYR A 56 -0.96 14.21 -2.41
N ALA A 57 -1.64 14.38 -1.28
CA ALA A 57 -2.59 15.48 -1.07
C ALA A 57 -1.91 16.85 -0.95
N THR A 58 -0.65 16.89 -0.49
CA THR A 58 0.16 18.11 -0.42
C THR A 58 0.86 18.42 -1.73
N ALA A 59 1.28 17.40 -2.49
CA ALA A 59 1.91 17.57 -3.79
C ALA A 59 0.91 17.88 -4.91
N THR A 60 -0.36 17.50 -4.77
CA THR A 60 -1.39 17.72 -5.81
C THR A 60 -2.52 18.63 -5.35
N ARG A 61 -3.27 19.20 -6.30
CA ARG A 61 -4.57 19.84 -6.04
C ARG A 61 -5.63 19.31 -6.99
N ALA A 62 -6.87 19.26 -6.53
CA ALA A 62 -8.00 18.90 -7.38
C ALA A 62 -8.31 20.04 -8.37
N MET A 63 -8.50 19.69 -9.64
CA MET A 63 -8.90 20.62 -10.69
C MET A 63 -10.41 20.86 -10.68
N ASP A 64 -11.17 19.87 -10.21
CA ASP A 64 -12.63 19.90 -10.13
C ASP A 64 -13.16 19.11 -8.91
N ARG A 65 -14.49 19.05 -8.77
CA ARG A 65 -15.15 18.28 -7.71
C ARG A 65 -14.92 16.78 -7.84
N VAL A 66 -14.74 16.26 -9.06
CA VAL A 66 -14.50 14.83 -9.30
C VAL A 66 -13.16 14.44 -8.69
N GLY A 67 -12.08 15.19 -8.96
CA GLY A 67 -10.75 14.94 -8.39
C GLY A 67 -10.70 15.06 -6.86
N GLN A 68 -11.56 15.90 -6.27
CA GLN A 68 -11.68 16.00 -4.81
C GLN A 68 -12.41 14.79 -4.22
N PHE A 69 -13.63 14.49 -4.69
CA PHE A 69 -14.44 13.41 -4.11
C PHE A 69 -13.90 12.02 -4.45
N SER A 70 -13.40 11.81 -5.67
CA SER A 70 -12.88 10.52 -6.13
C SER A 70 -11.63 10.11 -5.35
N PHE A 71 -10.70 11.04 -5.09
CA PHE A 71 -9.53 10.77 -4.26
C PHE A 71 -9.90 10.44 -2.81
N TRP A 72 -10.75 11.26 -2.17
CA TRP A 72 -11.06 11.04 -0.76
C TRP A 72 -11.94 9.81 -0.53
N SER A 73 -12.82 9.46 -1.47
CA SER A 73 -13.58 8.21 -1.39
C SER A 73 -12.69 6.99 -1.64
N PHE A 74 -11.69 7.07 -2.52
CA PHE A 74 -10.65 6.04 -2.65
C PHE A 74 -9.89 5.83 -1.32
N VAL A 75 -9.42 6.92 -0.70
CA VAL A 75 -8.69 6.87 0.58
C VAL A 75 -9.58 6.28 1.69
N ALA A 76 -10.83 6.74 1.79
CA ALA A 76 -11.76 6.24 2.80
C ALA A 76 -12.08 4.76 2.61
N LEU A 77 -12.34 4.32 1.38
CA LEU A 77 -12.63 2.92 1.10
C LEU A 77 -11.41 2.02 1.39
N ALA A 78 -10.21 2.44 0.98
CA ALA A 78 -8.98 1.71 1.28
C ALA A 78 -8.77 1.56 2.79
N ALA A 79 -8.97 2.64 3.55
CA ALA A 79 -8.86 2.61 5.02
C ALA A 79 -9.92 1.70 5.67
N VAL A 80 -11.15 1.71 5.17
CA VAL A 80 -12.23 0.82 5.66
C VAL A 80 -11.90 -0.64 5.40
N ILE A 81 -11.48 -0.99 4.17
CA ILE A 81 -11.12 -2.36 3.82
C ILE A 81 -9.94 -2.83 4.66
N TYR A 82 -8.89 -2.02 4.77
CA TYR A 82 -7.74 -2.35 5.60
C TYR A 82 -8.13 -2.57 7.06
N SER A 83 -8.94 -1.67 7.64
CA SER A 83 -9.42 -1.80 9.03
C SER A 83 -10.25 -3.07 9.24
N ALA A 84 -11.13 -3.41 8.29
CA ALA A 84 -11.94 -4.62 8.35
C ALA A 84 -11.07 -5.89 8.33
N VAL A 85 -10.05 -5.94 7.47
CA VAL A 85 -9.11 -7.06 7.39
C VAL A 85 -8.24 -7.13 8.66
N ALA A 86 -7.69 -6.01 9.09
CA ALA A 86 -6.86 -5.88 10.28
C ALA A 86 -7.58 -6.31 11.57
N SER A 87 -8.91 -6.16 11.63
CA SER A 87 -9.74 -6.57 12.77
C SER A 87 -10.00 -8.08 12.86
N GLY A 88 -9.39 -8.89 12.01
CA GLY A 88 -9.55 -10.34 12.00
C GLY A 88 -10.80 -10.79 11.24
N GLY A 89 -11.10 -10.15 10.12
CA GLY A 89 -12.17 -10.57 9.22
C GLY A 89 -12.06 -12.06 8.84
N PRO A 90 -13.18 -12.72 8.51
CA PRO A 90 -13.18 -14.15 8.21
C PRO A 90 -12.21 -14.46 7.06
N PRO A 91 -11.47 -15.58 7.14
CA PRO A 91 -10.60 -15.98 6.05
C PRO A 91 -11.40 -16.19 4.76
N PRO A 92 -10.79 -16.00 3.58
CA PRO A 92 -11.44 -16.26 2.32
C PRO A 92 -12.03 -17.69 2.29
N PRO A 93 -13.31 -17.87 1.93
CA PRO A 93 -13.99 -19.17 2.05
C PRO A 93 -13.54 -20.18 0.98
N SER A 94 -12.82 -19.73 -0.06
CA SER A 94 -12.35 -20.57 -1.16
C SER A 94 -11.23 -19.91 -1.96
N ALA A 95 -10.49 -20.72 -2.74
CA ALA A 95 -9.49 -20.22 -3.68
C ALA A 95 -10.11 -19.31 -4.75
N GLN A 96 -11.34 -19.60 -5.17
CA GLN A 96 -12.08 -18.75 -6.11
C GLN A 96 -12.36 -17.37 -5.52
N ALA A 97 -12.66 -17.27 -4.22
CA ALA A 97 -12.85 -15.99 -3.54
C ALA A 97 -11.56 -15.15 -3.52
N VAL A 98 -10.41 -15.80 -3.27
CA VAL A 98 -9.09 -15.15 -3.35
C VAL A 98 -8.80 -14.65 -4.77
N ALA A 99 -9.03 -15.48 -5.78
CA ALA A 99 -8.83 -15.10 -7.18
C ALA A 99 -9.74 -13.93 -7.59
N ALA A 100 -11.02 -13.96 -7.19
CA ALA A 100 -11.96 -12.88 -7.44
C ALA A 100 -11.52 -11.58 -6.77
N ALA A 101 -11.11 -11.62 -5.49
CA ALA A 101 -10.59 -10.45 -4.79
C ALA A 101 -9.32 -9.88 -5.47
N GLY A 102 -8.42 -10.76 -5.92
CA GLY A 102 -7.23 -10.38 -6.68
C GLY A 102 -7.59 -9.68 -8.00
N LEU A 103 -8.57 -10.18 -8.74
CA LEU A 103 -9.06 -9.54 -9.97
C LEU A 103 -9.74 -8.20 -9.68
N LEU A 104 -10.58 -8.12 -8.65
CA LEU A 104 -11.23 -6.88 -8.23
C LEU A 104 -10.24 -5.82 -7.74
N SER A 105 -9.06 -6.23 -7.24
CA SER A 105 -8.03 -5.28 -6.80
C SER A 105 -7.53 -4.39 -7.95
N TRP A 106 -7.68 -4.81 -9.22
CA TRP A 106 -7.38 -3.97 -10.40
C TRP A 106 -8.28 -2.73 -10.53
N LEU A 107 -9.40 -2.68 -9.82
CA LEU A 107 -10.22 -1.47 -9.73
C LEU A 107 -9.47 -0.34 -9.03
N PHE A 108 -8.58 -0.63 -8.07
CA PHE A 108 -7.80 0.38 -7.35
C PHE A 108 -6.84 1.16 -8.25
N PRO A 109 -5.93 0.55 -9.03
CA PRO A 109 -5.06 1.29 -9.93
C PRO A 109 -5.85 2.01 -11.04
N ALA A 110 -6.93 1.42 -11.55
CA ALA A 110 -7.79 2.08 -12.54
C ALA A 110 -8.46 3.34 -11.96
N TRP A 111 -8.98 3.25 -10.73
CA TRP A 111 -9.54 4.39 -10.00
C TRP A 111 -8.47 5.42 -9.67
N ALA A 112 -7.28 4.99 -9.24
CA ALA A 112 -6.16 5.87 -8.95
C ALA A 112 -5.76 6.71 -10.17
N TRP A 113 -5.59 6.06 -11.30
CA TRP A 113 -5.38 6.72 -12.58
C TRP A 113 -6.50 7.71 -12.92
N TRP A 114 -7.76 7.35 -12.66
CA TRP A 114 -8.89 8.20 -12.98
C TRP A 114 -8.94 9.45 -12.09
N PHE A 115 -8.79 9.35 -10.77
CA PHE A 115 -8.78 10.57 -9.94
C PHE A 115 -7.52 11.41 -10.20
N ASP A 116 -6.40 10.80 -10.57
CA ASP A 116 -5.15 11.50 -10.88
C ASP A 116 -5.31 12.37 -12.13
N ARG A 117 -6.05 11.92 -13.15
CA ARG A 117 -6.44 12.74 -14.32
C ARG A 117 -7.21 14.01 -13.97
N HIS A 118 -7.85 14.08 -12.81
CA HIS A 118 -8.60 15.25 -12.32
C HIS A 118 -7.81 16.06 -11.27
N ARG A 119 -6.51 15.80 -11.15
CA ARG A 119 -5.60 16.48 -10.22
C ARG A 119 -4.34 16.91 -10.97
N GLU A 120 -3.71 17.96 -10.46
CA GLU A 120 -2.47 18.48 -11.01
C GLU A 120 -1.45 18.70 -9.90
N VAL A 121 -0.16 18.64 -10.26
CA VAL A 121 0.94 18.90 -9.34
C VAL A 121 0.93 20.38 -8.96
N ARG A 122 0.98 20.66 -7.67
CA ARG A 122 1.11 22.03 -7.18
C ARG A 122 2.46 22.59 -7.60
N GLY A 123 2.44 23.72 -8.30
CA GLY A 123 3.66 24.37 -8.80
C GLY A 123 3.95 24.13 -10.28
N ASP A 124 3.18 23.28 -10.98
CA ASP A 124 3.15 23.25 -12.45
C ASP A 124 2.37 24.47 -12.97
N ALA A 125 2.94 25.66 -12.76
CA ALA A 125 2.57 26.87 -13.50
C ALA A 125 3.20 26.81 -14.89
N ARG A 126 2.73 25.91 -15.75
CA ARG A 126 2.97 26.06 -17.18
C ARG A 126 1.93 27.01 -17.76
N GLY A 127 2.30 28.29 -17.78
CA GLY A 127 1.68 29.32 -18.62
C GLY A 127 0.82 30.34 -17.87
N SER A 128 1.47 31.33 -17.25
CA SER A 128 0.99 32.71 -17.32
C SER A 128 0.96 33.20 -18.76
#